data_AF-A0A6L4ZUR7-F1
#
_entry.id   AF-A0A6L4ZUR7-F1
#
_cell.length_a   1.000
_cell.length_b   1.000
_cell.length_c   1.000
_cell.angle_alpha   90.00
_cell.angle_beta   90.00
_cell.angle_gamma   90.00
#
_symmetry.space_group_name_H-M   'P 1'
#
loop_
_entity.id
_entity.type
_entity.pdbx_description
1 polymer ?
#
loop_
_entity_poly.entity_id
_entity_poly.type
_entity_poly.pdbx_seq_one_letter_code
_entity_poly.pdbx_strand_id
1 'polypeptide(L)'
;MPSVTNKGGHISQNNNAANYAGVDEAKATQTVANTATWVVTLNNVPTIANFTPGQALVYNSKGTNNHNADNMLTVTSVNGPCKYTCTGNWPMNI
;
A
#
# COMPACT_ATOMS: atom_id res chain seq x y z
N MET A 1 15.08 0.64 -14.50
CA MET A 1 13.65 0.92 -14.77
C MET A 1 13.27 2.20 -14.03
N PRO A 2 12.40 3.06 -14.56
CA PRO A 2 11.97 4.26 -13.85
C PRO A 2 11.26 3.86 -12.55
N SER A 3 11.70 4.44 -11.45
CA SER A 3 11.11 4.25 -10.13
C SER A 3 9.75 4.95 -10.10
N VAL A 4 8.64 4.22 -10.20
CA VAL A 4 7.30 4.80 -10.00
C VAL A 4 7.09 5.01 -8.50
N THR A 5 6.77 6.23 -8.15
CA THR A 5 6.43 6.64 -6.78
C THR A 5 5.07 7.30 -6.84
N ASN A 6 4.12 6.71 -6.13
CA ASN A 6 2.81 7.29 -5.93
C ASN A 6 2.80 8.03 -4.59
N LYS A 7 2.28 9.24 -4.55
CA LYS A 7 2.24 10.05 -3.33
C LYS A 7 0.82 10.20 -2.85
N GLY A 8 0.62 10.06 -1.54
CA GLY A 8 -0.71 10.18 -0.95
C GLY A 8 -1.56 8.92 -1.08
N GLY A 9 -2.85 9.10 -0.78
CA GLY A 9 -3.84 8.03 -0.74
C GLY A 9 -4.05 7.46 0.66
N HIS A 10 -4.79 6.36 0.72
CA HIS A 10 -5.03 5.64 1.97
C HIS A 10 -4.88 4.14 1.75
N ILE A 11 -4.46 3.44 2.80
CA ILE A 11 -4.38 1.99 2.81
C ILE A 11 -5.25 1.44 3.94
N SER A 12 -5.93 0.33 3.67
CA SER A 12 -6.77 -0.34 4.66
C SER A 12 -6.61 -1.85 4.60
N GLN A 13 -6.90 -2.50 5.72
CA GLN A 13 -7.07 -3.95 5.74
C GLN A 13 -8.51 -4.29 5.35
N ASN A 14 -8.71 -4.97 4.22
CA ASN A 14 -10.03 -5.43 3.74
C ASN A 14 -11.13 -4.34 3.67
N ASN A 15 -10.78 -3.08 3.36
CA ASN A 15 -11.73 -1.95 3.42
C ASN A 15 -12.40 -1.73 4.79
N ASN A 16 -11.76 -2.20 5.86
CA ASN A 16 -12.21 -1.92 7.21
C ASN A 16 -11.83 -0.49 7.61
N ALA A 17 -12.85 0.34 7.85
CA ALA A 17 -12.66 1.74 8.18
C ALA A 17 -11.92 2.03 9.48
N ALA A 18 -11.91 1.05 10.39
CA ALA A 18 -11.13 1.10 11.61
C ALA A 18 -9.61 1.04 11.34
N ASN A 19 -9.17 0.39 10.26
CA ASN A 19 -7.76 0.14 9.96
C ASN A 19 -7.27 0.96 8.76
N TYR A 20 -7.73 2.21 8.62
CA TYR A 20 -7.21 3.15 7.63
C TYR A 20 -5.92 3.82 8.11
N ALA A 21 -4.94 3.92 7.22
CA ALA A 21 -3.77 4.77 7.40
C ALA A 21 -3.52 5.63 6.15
N GLY A 22 -3.19 6.90 6.35
CA GLY A 22 -2.76 7.78 5.27
C GLY A 22 -1.39 7.36 4.76
N VAL A 23 -1.25 7.25 3.44
CA VAL A 23 0.02 6.92 2.78
C VAL A 23 0.75 8.21 2.44
N ASP A 24 2.03 8.30 2.76
CA ASP A 24 2.92 9.37 2.30
C ASP A 24 3.37 9.06 0.87
N GLU A 25 3.95 7.87 0.70
CA GLU A 25 4.38 7.36 -0.60
C GLU A 25 4.28 5.83 -0.71
N ALA A 26 4.04 5.35 -1.93
CA ALA A 26 4.19 3.97 -2.34
C ALA A 26 5.15 3.89 -3.53
N LYS A 27 6.31 3.26 -3.33
CA LYS A 27 7.40 3.22 -4.30
C LYS A 27 7.65 1.81 -4.80
N ALA A 28 7.56 1.60 -6.12
CA ALA A 28 8.00 0.34 -6.72
C ALA A 28 9.53 0.25 -6.69
N THR A 29 10.04 -0.84 -6.12
CA THR A 29 11.49 -1.09 -5.98
C THR A 29 11.98 -2.20 -6.91
N GLN A 30 11.10 -3.14 -7.26
CA GLN A 30 11.35 -4.19 -8.22
C GLN A 30 10.05 -4.55 -8.93
N THR A 31 10.13 -4.86 -10.22
CA THR A 31 8.99 -5.32 -11.02
C THR A 31 9.38 -6.59 -11.76
N VAL A 32 8.56 -7.63 -11.65
CA VAL A 32 8.70 -8.89 -12.37
C VAL A 32 7.35 -9.21 -13.01
N ALA A 33 7.30 -9.18 -14.35
CA ALA A 33 6.07 -9.30 -15.12
C ALA A 33 4.99 -8.30 -14.63
N ASN A 34 3.84 -8.80 -14.17
CA ASN A 34 2.68 -8.00 -13.74
C ASN A 34 2.66 -7.79 -12.22
N THR A 35 3.76 -8.05 -11.51
CA THR A 35 3.86 -7.90 -10.06
C THR A 35 5.03 -6.99 -9.71
N ALA A 36 4.82 -6.09 -8.75
CA ALA A 36 5.87 -5.24 -8.21
C ALA A 36 5.99 -5.40 -6.69
N THR A 37 7.22 -5.16 -6.21
CA THR A 37 7.52 -4.97 -4.79
C THR A 37 7.43 -3.49 -4.48
N TRP A 38 6.51 -3.14 -3.60
CA TRP A 38 6.18 -1.79 -3.19
C TRP A 38 6.70 -1.54 -1.78
N VAL A 39 7.45 -0.47 -1.60
CA VAL A 39 7.72 0.07 -0.26
C VAL A 39 6.66 1.13 -0.01
N VAL A 40 5.81 0.88 0.98
CA VAL A 40 4.73 1.78 1.40
C VAL A 40 5.14 2.47 2.69
N THR A 41 5.17 3.79 2.67
CA THR A 41 5.44 4.66 3.81
C THR A 41 4.14 5.35 4.19
N LEU A 42 3.75 5.23 5.46
CA LEU A 42 2.56 5.86 6.03
C LEU A 42 2.91 7.20 6.67
N ASN A 43 1.97 8.13 6.65
CA ASN A 43 2.09 9.42 7.33
C ASN A 43 2.18 9.25 8.85
N ASN A 44 1.42 8.29 9.39
CA ASN A 44 1.29 8.04 10.82
C ASN A 44 1.16 6.53 11.07
N VAL A 45 1.48 6.11 12.31
CA VAL A 45 1.26 4.74 12.76
C VAL A 45 -0.25 4.45 12.73
N PRO A 46 -0.70 3.28 12.22
CA PRO A 46 -2.10 2.90 12.28
C PRO A 46 -2.61 2.95 13.73
N THR A 47 -3.75 3.60 13.96
CA THR A 47 -4.27 3.88 15.31
C THR A 47 -4.76 2.65 16.06
N ILE A 48 -5.16 1.60 15.33
CA ILE A 48 -5.79 0.41 15.93
C ILE A 48 -4.85 -0.80 15.91
N ALA A 49 -4.23 -1.10 14.77
CA ALA A 49 -3.34 -2.24 14.64
C ALA A 49 -2.32 -2.02 13.51
N ASN A 50 -1.06 -2.41 13.75
CA ASN A 50 -0.05 -2.48 12.71
C ASN A 50 -0.40 -3.56 11.69
N PHE A 51 0.02 -3.37 10.45
CA PHE A 51 -0.08 -4.42 9.44
C PHE A 51 0.97 -5.50 9.67
N THR A 52 0.63 -6.75 9.38
CA THR A 52 1.49 -7.92 9.58
C THR A 52 1.77 -8.63 8.26
N PRO A 53 2.91 -9.34 8.12
CA PRO A 53 3.20 -10.12 6.92
C PRO A 53 2.09 -11.12 6.60
N GLY A 54 1.79 -11.29 5.32
CA GLY A 54 0.70 -12.11 4.79
C GLY A 54 -0.66 -11.41 4.74
N GLN A 55 -0.81 -10.20 5.30
CA GLN A 55 -2.07 -9.47 5.23
C GLN A 55 -2.31 -8.88 3.85
N ALA A 56 -3.53 -9.05 3.36
CA ALA A 56 -4.05 -8.34 2.20
C ALA A 56 -4.49 -6.92 2.62
N LEU A 57 -4.00 -5.94 1.86
CA LEU A 57 -4.28 -4.53 2.03
C LEU A 57 -4.85 -3.97 0.74
N VAL A 58 -5.70 -2.96 0.89
CA VAL A 58 -6.34 -2.22 -0.18
C VAL A 58 -5.72 -0.83 -0.20
N TYR A 59 -4.97 -0.50 -1.24
CA TYR A 59 -4.36 0.82 -1.42
C TYR A 59 -5.12 1.64 -2.46
N ASN A 60 -5.68 2.76 -2.02
CA ASN A 60 -6.35 3.72 -2.88
C ASN A 60 -5.45 4.95 -3.07
N SER A 61 -4.84 5.05 -4.24
CA SER A 61 -3.94 6.14 -4.64
C SER A 61 -4.65 7.49 -4.78
N LYS A 62 -5.93 7.49 -5.16
CA LYS A 62 -6.71 8.71 -5.45
C LYS A 62 -7.29 9.37 -4.22
N GLY A 63 -7.26 8.71 -3.06
CA GLY A 63 -7.96 9.18 -1.86
C GLY A 63 -9.48 9.21 -2.02
N THR A 64 -10.04 8.40 -2.94
CA THR A 64 -11.48 8.36 -3.26
C THR A 64 -12.12 7.11 -2.68
N ASN A 65 -13.40 7.13 -2.30
CA ASN A 65 -14.13 5.92 -1.86
C ASN A 65 -14.49 4.96 -3.02
N ASN A 66 -13.81 5.05 -4.16
CA ASN A 66 -14.12 4.24 -5.34
C ASN A 66 -13.32 2.93 -5.32
N HIS A 67 -13.97 1.83 -4.99
CA HIS A 67 -13.32 0.52 -4.87
C HIS A 67 -12.72 0.00 -6.18
N ASN A 68 -13.16 0.53 -7.34
CA ASN A 68 -12.61 0.17 -8.65
C ASN A 68 -11.23 0.80 -8.94
N ALA A 69 -10.79 1.76 -8.11
CA ALA A 69 -9.47 2.37 -8.18
C ALA A 69 -8.47 1.75 -7.17
N ASP A 70 -8.91 0.71 -6.44
CA ASP A 70 -8.12 0.10 -5.38
C ASP A 70 -7.06 -0.85 -5.92
N ASN A 71 -5.88 -0.79 -5.32
CA ASN A 71 -4.77 -1.68 -5.61
C ASN A 71 -4.63 -2.69 -4.47
N MET A 72 -4.77 -3.96 -4.80
CA MET A 72 -4.53 -5.04 -3.84
C MET A 72 -3.03 -5.20 -3.61
N LEU A 73 -2.64 -5.08 -2.35
CA LEU A 73 -1.29 -5.28 -1.86
C LEU A 73 -1.28 -6.41 -0.84
N THR A 74 -0.18 -7.13 -0.74
CA THR A 74 0.06 -8.12 0.32
C THR A 74 1.33 -7.75 1.05
N VAL A 75 1.26 -7.58 2.37
CA VAL A 75 2.45 -7.26 3.18
C VAL A 75 3.40 -8.45 3.16
N THR A 76 4.65 -8.22 2.78
CA THR A 76 5.71 -9.22 2.83
C THR A 76 6.63 -9.02 4.03
N SER A 77 6.86 -7.77 4.44
CA SER A 77 7.62 -7.47 5.65
C SER A 77 7.24 -6.12 6.27
N VAL A 78 7.48 -6.01 7.58
CA VAL A 78 7.32 -4.77 8.35
C VAL A 78 8.73 -4.22 8.61
N ASN A 79 9.04 -3.06 8.04
CA ASN A 79 10.37 -2.44 8.13
C ASN A 79 10.43 -1.35 9.20
N GLY A 80 9.28 -0.96 9.77
CA GLY A 80 9.15 0.04 10.81
C GLY A 80 7.67 0.31 11.11
N PRO A 81 7.36 1.16 12.10
CA PRO A 81 5.98 1.40 12.54
C PRO A 81 5.09 2.04 11.45
N CYS A 82 5.71 2.78 10.51
CA CYS A 82 5.04 3.39 9.36
C CYS A 82 5.57 2.89 8.02
N LYS A 83 6.36 1.81 7.97
CA LYS A 83 7.05 1.39 6.75
C LYS A 83 6.90 -0.10 6.50
N TYR A 84 6.35 -0.43 5.34
CA TYR A 84 5.95 -1.78 4.98
C TYR A 84 6.47 -2.11 3.58
N THR A 85 6.93 -3.33 3.39
CA THR A 85 7.16 -3.88 2.06
C THR A 85 5.97 -4.73 1.69
N CYS A 86 5.42 -4.50 0.50
CA CYS A 86 4.26 -5.18 -0.02
C CYS A 86 4.53 -5.72 -1.43
N THR A 87 3.80 -6.74 -1.84
CA THR A 87 3.70 -7.18 -3.24
C THR A 87 2.32 -6.88 -3.78
N GLY A 88 2.22 -6.47 -5.04
CA GLY A 88 0.93 -6.27 -5.68
C GLY A 88 1.04 -6.00 -7.16
N ASN A 89 -0.09 -5.72 -7.78
CA ASN A 89 -0.18 -5.58 -9.22
C ASN A 89 0.69 -4.43 -9.76
N TRP A 90 1.26 -4.66 -10.94
CA TRP A 90 1.95 -3.65 -11.73
C TRP A 90 1.35 -3.55 -13.15
N PRO A 91 1.09 -2.34 -13.67
CA PRO A 91 1.10 -1.06 -12.95
C PRO A 91 -0.05 -0.96 -11.94
N MET A 92 0.06 -0.06 -10.97
CA MET A 92 -1.07 0.31 -10.12
C MET A 92 -2.11 1.09 -10.92
N ASN A 93 -3.38 0.99 -10.53
CA ASN A 93 -4.40 1.96 -10.88
C ASN A 93 -4.12 3.26 -10.12
N ILE A 94 -3.59 4.25 -10.83
CA ILE A 94 -3.23 5.59 -10.33
C ILE A 94 -4.36 6.58 -10.61
#